data_AF-A0A415RIN7-F1
#
_entry.id   AF-A0A415RIN7-F1
#
_cell.length_a   1.000
_cell.length_b   1.000
_cell.length_c   1.000
_cell.angle_alpha   90.00
_cell.angle_beta   90.00
_cell.angle_gamma   90.00
#
_symmetry.space_group_name_H-M   'P 1'
#
loop_
_entity.id
_entity.type
_entity.pdbx_description
1 polymer ?
#
loop_
_entity_poly.entity_id
_entity_poly.type
_entity_poly.pdbx_seq_one_letter_code
_entity_poly.pdbx_strand_id
1 'polypeptide(L)'
;MDKFEKELNETKNPWVKRIGNYLLSRSDIKENLKKEKKSLEECFKYVIQEISKKCERNNNIGYAAGDDQELFDLAVHYYDEDDLKIENLNFKTNANGTASAEDLAKKVNHSNKTNKINENHKTDQKAIDEAVKKALDSYKQEEKEREQKKKEEQKARKMQQKAKKKKIDESQMDIFAFLGDENESI
;
A
#
# COMPACT_ATOMS: atom_id res chain seq x y z
N MET A 1 37.85 -28.31 6.37
CA MET A 1 36.55 -27.81 5.89
C MET A 1 35.77 -29.01 5.42
N ASP A 2 34.70 -29.29 6.15
CA ASP A 2 33.73 -30.31 5.77
C ASP A 2 33.12 -29.96 4.41
N LYS A 3 32.68 -30.98 3.65
CA LYS A 3 32.06 -30.83 2.32
C LYS A 3 30.99 -29.73 2.33
N PHE A 4 30.10 -29.79 3.33
CA PHE A 4 29.02 -28.86 3.53
C PHE A 4 29.49 -27.40 3.69
N GLU A 5 30.54 -27.15 4.48
CA GLU A 5 31.08 -25.80 4.68
C GLU A 5 31.68 -25.23 3.39
N LYS A 6 32.27 -26.09 2.54
CA LYS A 6 32.77 -25.68 1.23
C LYS A 6 31.62 -25.25 0.32
N GLU A 7 30.58 -26.07 0.22
CA GLU A 7 29.37 -25.75 -0.57
C GLU A 7 28.72 -24.44 -0.11
N LEU A 8 28.64 -24.24 1.20
CA LEU A 8 28.08 -23.02 1.80
C LEU A 8 28.89 -21.76 1.43
N ASN A 9 30.22 -21.86 1.44
CA ASN A 9 31.12 -20.74 1.11
C ASN A 9 31.15 -20.45 -0.40
N GLU A 10 31.03 -21.47 -1.23
CA GLU A 10 31.02 -21.33 -2.69
C GLU A 10 29.69 -20.76 -3.21
N THR A 11 28.59 -21.05 -2.52
CA THR A 11 27.26 -20.60 -2.96
C THR A 11 27.17 -19.07 -2.98
N LYS A 12 26.60 -18.52 -4.05
CA LYS A 12 26.32 -17.08 -4.18
C LYS A 12 24.91 -16.71 -3.76
N ASN A 13 24.00 -17.68 -3.70
CA ASN A 13 22.60 -17.46 -3.39
C ASN A 13 22.41 -17.14 -1.89
N PRO A 14 21.89 -15.94 -1.53
CA PRO A 14 21.63 -15.56 -0.15
C PRO A 14 20.70 -16.53 0.61
N TRP A 15 19.71 -17.10 -0.08
CA TRP A 15 18.76 -18.03 0.54
C TRP A 15 19.41 -19.34 0.92
N VAL A 16 20.27 -19.85 0.05
CA VAL A 16 21.06 -21.06 0.31
C VAL A 16 21.99 -20.83 1.50
N LYS A 17 22.60 -19.64 1.61
CA LYS A 17 23.41 -19.28 2.79
C LYS A 17 22.59 -19.24 4.07
N ARG A 18 21.39 -18.65 4.04
CA ARG A 18 20.50 -18.57 5.21
C ARG A 18 20.13 -19.96 5.72
N ILE A 19 19.70 -20.85 4.82
CA ILE A 19 19.39 -22.25 5.15
C ILE A 19 20.63 -22.99 5.65
N GLY A 20 21.77 -22.85 4.97
CA GLY A 20 22.99 -23.55 5.36
C GLY A 20 23.52 -23.13 6.74
N ASN A 21 23.45 -21.84 7.06
CA ASN A 21 23.81 -21.33 8.39
C ASN A 21 22.86 -21.87 9.48
N TYR A 22 21.56 -21.94 9.18
CA TYR A 22 20.59 -22.55 10.10
C TYR A 22 20.93 -24.02 10.36
N LEU A 23 21.20 -24.80 9.32
CA LEU A 23 21.55 -26.21 9.45
C LEU A 23 22.84 -26.41 10.28
N LEU A 24 23.86 -25.57 10.10
CA LEU A 24 25.09 -25.62 10.93
C LEU A 24 24.87 -25.28 12.41
N SER A 25 23.89 -24.41 12.69
CA SER A 25 23.56 -24.03 14.06
C SER A 25 22.93 -25.17 14.86
N ARG A 26 22.33 -26.15 14.16
CA ARG A 26 21.69 -27.33 14.77
C ARG A 26 22.73 -28.40 15.09
N SER A 27 22.72 -28.91 16.32
CA SER A 27 23.65 -29.95 16.76
C SER A 27 23.23 -31.36 16.39
N ASP A 28 21.93 -31.61 16.27
CA ASP A 28 21.33 -32.92 16.07
C ASP A 28 21.49 -33.45 14.63
N ILE A 29 21.57 -32.56 13.64
CA ILE A 29 21.71 -32.95 12.23
C ILE A 29 23.16 -32.96 11.73
N LYS A 30 24.15 -32.63 12.58
CA LYS A 30 25.56 -32.48 12.16
C LYS A 30 26.14 -33.71 11.48
N GLU A 31 25.75 -34.90 11.92
CA GLU A 31 26.17 -36.14 11.28
C GLU A 31 25.51 -36.32 9.91
N ASN A 32 24.25 -35.90 9.75
CA ASN A 32 23.52 -35.96 8.48
C ASN A 32 24.12 -35.01 7.42
N LEU A 33 24.69 -33.88 7.84
CA LEU A 33 25.37 -32.93 6.93
C LEU A 33 26.64 -33.51 6.27
N LYS A 34 27.20 -34.61 6.81
CA LYS A 34 28.38 -35.28 6.25
C LYS A 34 28.05 -36.31 5.19
N LYS A 35 26.76 -36.63 4.96
CA LYS A 35 26.32 -37.63 3.98
C LYS A 35 26.74 -37.23 2.56
N GLU A 36 27.53 -38.08 1.89
CA GLU A 36 28.09 -37.75 0.56
C GLU A 36 27.02 -37.57 -0.53
N LYS A 37 25.92 -38.32 -0.43
CA LYS A 37 24.80 -38.27 -1.38
C LYS A 37 23.91 -37.03 -1.25
N LYS A 38 24.14 -36.20 -0.22
CA LYS A 38 23.38 -34.98 0.04
C LYS A 38 24.20 -33.76 -0.36
N SER A 39 23.54 -32.74 -0.87
CA SER A 39 24.17 -31.45 -1.19
C SER A 39 23.26 -30.29 -0.81
N LEU A 40 23.87 -29.16 -0.50
CA LEU A 40 23.15 -27.94 -0.13
C LEU A 40 22.38 -27.35 -1.32
N GLU A 41 22.88 -27.50 -2.55
CA GLU A 41 22.18 -27.07 -3.76
C GLU A 41 20.92 -27.91 -4.02
N GLU A 42 21.03 -29.24 -3.87
CA GLU A 42 19.88 -30.13 -4.02
C GLU A 42 18.87 -29.95 -2.88
N CYS A 43 19.33 -29.71 -1.64
CA CYS A 43 18.48 -29.31 -0.52
C CYS A 43 17.64 -28.09 -0.88
N PHE A 44 18.26 -27.06 -1.46
CA PHE A 44 17.53 -25.85 -1.86
C PHE A 44 16.53 -26.11 -3.00
N LYS A 45 16.90 -26.96 -3.96
CA LYS A 45 15.99 -27.40 -5.03
C LYS A 45 14.76 -28.11 -4.47
N TYR A 46 14.95 -29.00 -3.49
CA TYR A 46 13.87 -29.68 -2.77
C TYR A 46 12.93 -28.69 -2.08
N VAL A 47 13.48 -27.75 -1.31
CA VAL A 47 12.70 -26.72 -0.60
C VAL A 47 11.85 -25.91 -1.59
N ILE A 48 12.43 -25.48 -2.71
CA ILE A 48 11.69 -24.77 -3.77
C ILE A 48 10.58 -25.64 -4.35
N GLN A 49 10.84 -26.93 -4.59
CA GLN A 49 9.86 -27.85 -5.16
C GLN A 49 8.67 -28.04 -4.22
N GLU A 50 8.90 -28.28 -2.92
CA GLU A 50 7.82 -28.44 -1.94
C GLU A 50 6.98 -27.17 -1.79
N ILE A 51 7.63 -26.00 -1.69
CA ILE A 51 6.92 -24.72 -1.60
C ILE A 51 6.13 -24.45 -2.89
N SER A 52 6.66 -24.82 -4.06
CA SER A 52 5.96 -24.64 -5.33
C SER A 52 4.67 -25.46 -5.46
N LYS A 53 4.50 -26.54 -4.68
CA LYS A 53 3.24 -27.31 -4.66
C LYS A 53 2.10 -26.51 -4.02
N LYS A 54 2.42 -25.62 -3.09
CA LYS A 54 1.47 -24.71 -2.42
C LYS A 54 1.28 -23.40 -3.19
N CYS A 55 1.92 -23.26 -4.34
CA CYS A 55 1.90 -22.06 -5.15
C CYS A 55 0.50 -21.71 -5.65
N GLU A 56 0.06 -20.47 -5.42
CA GLU A 56 -1.11 -19.92 -6.08
C GLU A 56 -0.76 -19.53 -7.52
N ARG A 57 -1.54 -20.02 -8.48
CA ARG A 57 -1.30 -19.81 -9.90
C ARG A 57 -2.27 -18.77 -10.45
N ASN A 58 -1.71 -17.76 -11.12
CA ASN A 58 -2.47 -16.82 -11.94
C ASN A 58 -1.91 -16.86 -13.37
N ASN A 59 -2.68 -17.47 -14.28
CA ASN A 59 -2.24 -17.81 -15.63
C ASN A 59 -0.95 -18.64 -15.63
N ASN A 60 0.07 -18.21 -16.38
CA ASN A 60 1.37 -18.89 -16.49
C ASN A 60 2.37 -18.50 -15.38
N ILE A 61 1.94 -17.70 -14.40
CA ILE A 61 2.81 -17.20 -13.31
C ILE A 61 2.27 -17.73 -11.98
N GLY A 62 3.14 -18.40 -11.24
CA GLY A 62 2.86 -18.86 -9.89
C GLY A 62 3.58 -18.00 -8.84
N TYR A 63 2.91 -17.71 -7.73
CA TYR A 63 3.51 -17.12 -6.54
C TYR A 63 3.50 -18.14 -5.41
N ALA A 64 4.67 -18.36 -4.83
CA ALA A 64 4.82 -19.20 -3.67
C ALA A 64 5.61 -18.43 -2.62
N ALA A 65 5.07 -18.40 -1.41
CA ALA A 65 5.71 -17.82 -0.24
C ALA A 65 5.71 -18.90 0.84
N GLY A 66 6.84 -19.03 1.52
CA GLY A 66 6.97 -19.83 2.74
C GLY A 66 7.59 -18.94 3.81
N ASP A 67 7.20 -19.16 5.06
CA ASP A 67 7.87 -18.52 6.18
C ASP A 67 9.25 -19.16 6.43
N ASP A 68 10.14 -18.45 7.13
CA ASP A 68 11.50 -18.97 7.38
C ASP A 68 11.49 -20.35 8.05
N GLN A 69 10.55 -20.61 8.95
CA GLN A 69 10.48 -21.86 9.70
C GLN A 69 10.11 -23.03 8.78
N GLU A 70 9.15 -22.85 7.89
CA GLU A 70 8.76 -23.83 6.87
C GLU A 70 9.94 -24.17 5.96
N LEU A 71 10.70 -23.16 5.51
CA LEU A 71 11.92 -23.39 4.71
C LEU A 71 12.95 -24.22 5.49
N PHE A 72 13.13 -23.93 6.77
CA PHE A 72 14.07 -24.63 7.64
C PHE A 72 13.65 -26.05 7.95
N ASP A 73 12.37 -26.29 8.21
CA ASP A 73 11.82 -27.61 8.49
C ASP A 73 11.95 -28.52 7.26
N LEU A 74 11.66 -28.00 6.07
CA LEU A 74 11.89 -28.71 4.80
C LEU A 74 13.36 -29.05 4.58
N ALA A 75 14.27 -28.12 4.93
CA ALA A 75 15.70 -28.35 4.78
C ALA A 75 16.21 -29.44 5.75
N VAL A 76 15.73 -29.45 7.00
CA VAL A 76 16.03 -30.51 7.98
C VAL A 76 15.53 -31.85 7.48
N HIS A 77 14.27 -31.90 7.03
CA HIS A 77 13.64 -33.10 6.52
C HIS A 77 14.43 -33.71 5.34
N TYR A 78 14.98 -32.86 4.46
CA TYR A 78 15.84 -33.33 3.36
C TYR A 78 17.10 -34.09 3.84
N TYR A 79 17.71 -33.71 4.95
CA TYR A 79 18.90 -34.37 5.48
C TYR A 79 18.59 -35.60 6.33
N ASP A 80 17.38 -35.65 6.92
CA ASP A 80 16.91 -36.77 7.71
C ASP A 80 16.45 -37.95 6.84
N GLU A 81 15.77 -37.69 5.73
CA GLU A 81 15.32 -38.75 4.83
C GLU A 81 16.39 -39.18 3.81
N ASP A 82 16.70 -40.48 3.75
CA ASP A 82 17.74 -41.00 2.84
C ASP A 82 17.24 -41.29 1.41
N ASP A 83 15.95 -41.59 1.22
CA ASP A 83 15.37 -42.06 -0.06
C ASP A 83 14.44 -41.04 -0.74
N LEU A 84 14.73 -39.74 -0.59
CA LEU A 84 13.97 -38.67 -1.25
C LEU A 84 14.18 -38.67 -2.77
N LYS A 85 13.09 -38.79 -3.53
CA LYS A 85 13.10 -38.60 -4.99
C LYS A 85 12.86 -37.14 -5.33
N ILE A 86 13.92 -36.43 -5.70
CA ILE A 86 13.83 -35.05 -6.16
C ILE A 86 13.64 -35.05 -7.67
N GLU A 87 12.46 -34.61 -8.10
CA GLU A 87 12.17 -34.51 -9.53
C GLU A 87 12.86 -33.30 -10.16
N ASN A 88 12.91 -33.29 -11.49
CA ASN A 88 13.39 -32.12 -12.20
C ASN A 88 12.35 -31.01 -12.13
N LEU A 89 12.82 -29.79 -11.83
CA LEU A 89 11.96 -28.61 -11.82
C LEU A 89 11.37 -28.40 -13.20
N ASN A 90 10.04 -28.41 -13.29
CA ASN A 90 9.29 -28.12 -14.52
C ASN A 90 8.97 -26.61 -14.67
N PHE A 91 9.54 -25.77 -13.80
CA PHE A 91 9.36 -24.32 -13.81
C PHE A 91 10.68 -23.57 -13.66
N LYS A 92 10.67 -22.30 -14.08
CA LYS A 92 11.77 -21.36 -13.84
C LYS A 92 11.44 -20.49 -12.62
N THR A 93 12.42 -20.26 -11.77
CA THR A 93 12.27 -19.45 -10.55
C THR A 93 13.38 -18.40 -10.46
N ASN A 94 13.07 -17.27 -9.84
CA ASN A 94 14.01 -16.22 -9.46
C ASN A 94 14.46 -16.32 -7.99
N ALA A 95 14.20 -17.47 -7.33
CA ALA A 95 14.65 -17.77 -5.97
C ALA A 95 16.19 -17.97 -5.86
N ASN A 96 16.96 -17.59 -6.87
CA ASN A 96 18.43 -17.59 -6.87
C ASN A 96 19.04 -16.33 -6.22
N GLY A 97 18.20 -15.42 -5.72
CA GLY A 97 18.64 -14.14 -5.14
C GLY A 97 19.05 -13.08 -6.17
N THR A 98 18.86 -13.33 -7.47
CA THR A 98 19.15 -12.35 -8.54
C THR A 98 17.95 -11.46 -8.88
N ALA A 99 16.89 -11.47 -8.06
CA ALA A 99 15.71 -10.66 -8.30
C ALA A 99 16.08 -9.16 -8.20
N SER A 100 16.12 -8.48 -9.35
CA SER A 100 16.28 -7.04 -9.43
C SER A 100 14.94 -6.32 -9.23
N ALA A 101 14.96 -5.10 -8.70
CA ALA A 101 13.80 -4.21 -8.69
C ALA A 101 13.23 -4.00 -10.11
N GLU A 102 14.08 -4.07 -11.14
CA GLU A 102 13.68 -3.97 -12.55
C GLU A 102 12.97 -5.23 -13.04
N ASP A 103 13.31 -6.42 -12.51
CA ASP A 103 12.63 -7.67 -12.86
C ASP A 103 11.22 -7.73 -12.25
N LEU A 104 11.03 -7.11 -11.09
CA LEU A 104 9.71 -6.86 -10.50
C LEU A 104 8.91 -5.88 -11.37
N ALA A 105 9.54 -4.78 -11.82
CA ALA A 105 8.87 -3.75 -12.62
C ALA A 105 8.51 -4.20 -14.05
N LYS A 106 9.35 -5.02 -14.71
CA LYS A 106 9.07 -5.55 -16.06
C LYS A 106 7.84 -6.46 -16.10
N LYS A 107 7.53 -7.16 -15.00
CA LYS A 107 6.38 -8.08 -14.92
C LYS A 107 5.03 -7.36 -14.75
N VAL A 108 4.99 -6.23 -14.03
CA VAL A 108 3.78 -5.38 -13.94
C VAL A 108 3.39 -4.80 -15.30
N ASN A 109 4.37 -4.57 -16.18
CA ASN A 109 4.12 -4.05 -17.52
C ASN A 109 3.72 -5.13 -18.55
N HIS A 110 3.98 -6.42 -18.29
CA HIS A 110 3.52 -7.52 -19.15
C HIS A 110 2.09 -7.99 -18.83
N SER A 111 1.60 -7.84 -17.59
CA SER A 111 0.16 -8.00 -17.30
C SER A 111 -0.70 -6.95 -18.00
N ASN A 112 -0.13 -5.81 -18.39
CA ASN A 112 -0.80 -4.77 -19.16
C ASN A 112 -0.77 -5.01 -20.68
N LYS A 113 -0.01 -6.00 -21.17
CA LYS A 113 0.07 -6.28 -22.62
C LYS A 113 -0.96 -7.33 -23.09
N THR A 114 -1.57 -8.08 -22.18
CA THR A 114 -2.67 -9.02 -22.50
C THR A 114 -4.07 -8.42 -22.37
N ASN A 115 -4.22 -7.16 -21.98
CA ASN A 115 -5.46 -6.42 -22.19
C ASN A 115 -5.45 -5.73 -23.56
N LYS A 116 -5.40 -6.56 -24.60
CA LYS A 116 -5.85 -6.21 -25.94
C LYS A 116 -7.32 -6.65 -26.11
N ILE A 117 -8.14 -6.32 -25.10
CA ILE A 117 -9.59 -6.39 -25.18
C ILE A 117 -10.08 -5.05 -24.61
N ASN A 118 -10.93 -4.39 -25.40
CA ASN A 118 -11.67 -3.15 -25.15
C ASN A 118 -11.03 -1.86 -25.68
N GLU A 119 -11.07 -1.71 -27.01
CA GLU A 119 -11.03 -0.42 -27.69
C GLU A 119 -12.21 0.53 -27.33
N ASN A 120 -13.15 0.10 -26.48
CA ASN A 120 -14.31 0.89 -26.07
C ASN A 120 -14.09 1.82 -24.85
N HIS A 121 -12.93 1.79 -24.18
CA HIS A 121 -12.76 2.51 -22.89
C HIS A 121 -12.30 3.98 -23.00
N LYS A 122 -12.15 4.53 -24.22
CA LYS A 122 -11.75 5.94 -24.40
C LYS A 122 -12.90 6.93 -24.29
N THR A 123 -14.14 6.48 -24.53
CA THR A 123 -15.34 7.32 -24.41
C THR A 123 -15.74 7.53 -22.95
N ASP A 124 -15.56 6.52 -22.11
CA ASP A 124 -16.02 6.56 -20.71
C ASP A 124 -15.09 7.41 -19.83
N GLN A 125 -13.79 7.39 -20.09
CA GLN A 125 -12.83 8.19 -19.31
C GLN A 125 -13.06 9.70 -19.48
N LYS A 126 -13.39 10.16 -20.70
CA LYS A 126 -13.68 11.58 -20.97
C LYS A 126 -14.97 12.04 -20.30
N ALA A 127 -16.00 11.18 -20.29
CA ALA A 127 -17.26 11.49 -19.63
C ALA A 127 -17.08 11.56 -18.10
N ILE A 128 -16.24 10.69 -17.53
CA ILE A 128 -15.88 10.73 -16.11
C ILE A 128 -15.10 12.01 -15.78
N ASP A 129 -14.08 12.36 -16.58
CA ASP A 129 -13.27 13.56 -16.37
C ASP A 129 -14.10 14.85 -16.50
N GLU A 130 -15.04 14.89 -17.44
CA GLU A 130 -15.96 16.01 -17.63
C GLU A 130 -16.96 16.14 -16.48
N ALA A 131 -17.51 15.02 -16.00
CA ALA A 131 -18.40 15.01 -14.84
C ALA A 131 -17.68 15.47 -13.56
N VAL A 132 -16.43 15.03 -13.35
CA VAL A 132 -15.59 15.47 -12.21
C VAL A 132 -15.30 16.96 -12.31
N LYS A 133 -14.96 17.46 -13.51
CA LYS A 133 -14.70 18.89 -13.71
C LYS A 133 -15.94 19.74 -13.44
N LYS A 134 -17.11 19.31 -13.93
CA LYS A 134 -18.39 20.01 -13.71
C LYS A 134 -18.76 20.03 -12.23
N ALA A 135 -18.56 18.92 -11.52
CA ALA A 135 -18.78 18.86 -10.07
C ALA A 135 -17.85 19.85 -9.34
N LEU A 136 -16.56 19.86 -9.66
CA LEU A 136 -15.60 20.79 -9.05
C LEU A 136 -15.95 22.25 -9.27
N ASP A 137 -16.38 22.62 -10.48
CA ASP A 137 -16.74 24.00 -10.81
C ASP A 137 -18.02 24.43 -10.08
N SER A 138 -18.99 23.53 -9.92
CA SER A 138 -20.21 23.79 -9.14
C SER A 138 -19.91 24.04 -7.65
N TYR A 139 -19.03 23.24 -7.04
CA TYR A 139 -18.60 23.45 -5.65
C TYR A 139 -17.91 24.81 -5.47
N LYS A 140 -17.03 25.20 -6.41
CA LYS A 140 -16.35 26.51 -6.35
C LYS A 140 -17.30 27.69 -6.51
N GLN A 141 -18.34 27.56 -7.33
CA GLN A 141 -19.36 28.61 -7.48
C GLN A 141 -20.22 28.73 -6.22
N GLU A 142 -20.62 27.60 -5.63
CA GLU A 142 -21.41 27.57 -4.40
C GLU A 142 -20.63 28.15 -3.21
N GLU A 143 -19.32 27.88 -3.11
CA GLU A 143 -18.45 28.50 -2.10
C GLU A 143 -18.38 30.03 -2.25
N LYS A 144 -18.21 30.53 -3.48
CA LYS A 144 -18.19 31.98 -3.75
C LYS A 144 -19.52 32.64 -3.41
N GLU A 145 -20.64 32.01 -3.75
CA GLU A 145 -21.97 32.53 -3.44
C GLU A 145 -22.25 32.52 -1.93
N ARG A 146 -21.86 31.45 -1.22
CA ARG A 146 -21.96 31.38 0.24
C ARG A 146 -21.12 32.47 0.91
N GLU A 147 -19.92 32.75 0.41
CA GLU A 147 -19.11 33.86 0.91
C GLU A 147 -19.73 35.23 0.65
N GLN A 148 -20.32 35.45 -0.53
CA GLN A 148 -20.99 36.70 -0.86
C GLN A 148 -22.23 36.92 0.02
N LYS A 149 -23.08 35.90 0.16
CA LYS A 149 -24.24 35.93 1.06
C LYS A 149 -23.84 36.23 2.50
N LYS A 150 -22.78 35.59 3.02
CA LYS A 150 -22.25 35.89 4.36
C LYS A 150 -21.78 37.35 4.49
N LYS A 151 -21.11 37.89 3.47
CA LYS A 151 -20.64 39.29 3.46
C LYS A 151 -21.80 40.28 3.40
N GLU A 152 -22.84 40.00 2.62
CA GLU A 152 -24.04 40.84 2.53
C GLU A 152 -24.88 40.79 3.81
N GLU A 153 -25.08 39.61 4.39
CA GLU A 153 -25.80 39.44 5.65
C GLU A 153 -25.10 40.19 6.79
N GLN A 154 -23.76 40.13 6.85
CA GLN A 154 -22.98 40.92 7.82
C GLN A 154 -23.15 42.43 7.60
N LYS A 155 -23.18 42.91 6.35
CA LYS A 155 -23.43 44.33 6.04
C LYS A 155 -24.85 44.75 6.44
N ALA A 156 -25.86 43.96 6.10
CA ALA A 156 -27.26 44.20 6.46
C ALA A 156 -27.44 44.24 7.98
N ARG A 157 -26.84 43.30 8.72
CA ARG A 157 -26.87 43.28 10.19
C ARG A 157 -26.23 44.54 10.79
N LYS A 158 -25.11 45.01 10.24
CA LYS A 158 -24.48 46.27 10.67
C LYS A 158 -25.36 47.49 10.39
N MET A 159 -26.03 47.57 9.24
CA MET A 159 -26.96 48.66 8.93
C MET A 159 -28.19 48.64 9.83
N GLN A 160 -28.78 47.47 10.08
CA GLN A 160 -29.91 47.32 11.00
C GLN A 160 -29.54 47.71 12.44
N GLN A 161 -28.35 47.33 12.91
CA GLN A 161 -27.85 47.75 14.24
C GLN A 161 -27.68 49.27 14.32
N LYS A 162 -27.14 49.92 13.28
CA LYS A 162 -27.03 51.39 13.22
C LYS A 162 -28.41 52.07 13.20
N ALA A 163 -29.36 51.54 12.44
CA ALA A 163 -30.73 52.08 12.39
C ALA A 163 -31.47 51.91 13.73
N LYS A 164 -31.31 50.76 14.41
CA LYS A 164 -31.84 50.54 15.76
C LYS A 164 -31.22 51.52 16.76
N LYS A 165 -29.89 51.74 16.71
CA LYS A 165 -29.21 52.71 17.56
C LYS A 165 -29.72 54.14 17.31
N LYS A 166 -29.92 54.56 16.06
CA LYS A 166 -30.45 55.88 15.70
C LYS A 166 -31.90 56.08 16.16
N LYS A 167 -32.76 55.06 16.03
CA LYS A 167 -34.15 55.13 16.53
C LYS A 167 -34.22 55.22 18.06
N ILE A 168 -33.32 54.50 18.76
CA ILE A 168 -33.21 54.58 20.22
C ILE A 168 -32.75 55.99 20.62
N ASP A 169 -31.75 56.54 19.92
CA ASP A 169 -31.24 57.91 20.14
C ASP A 169 -32.34 58.97 19.89
N GLU A 170 -33.08 58.88 18.78
CA GLU A 170 -34.23 59.75 18.46
C GLU A 170 -35.32 59.66 19.55
N SER A 171 -35.69 58.45 19.98
CA SER A 171 -36.69 58.27 21.05
C SER A 171 -36.22 58.78 22.42
N GLN A 172 -34.92 58.80 22.70
CA GLN A 172 -34.37 59.41 23.91
C GLN A 172 -34.45 60.94 23.83
N MET A 173 -34.14 61.53 22.67
CA MET A 173 -34.25 62.98 22.45
C MET A 173 -35.70 63.48 22.58
N ASP A 174 -36.69 62.71 22.10
CA ASP A 174 -38.12 63.03 22.25
C ASP A 174 -38.59 62.99 23.72
N ILE A 175 -38.07 62.05 24.51
CA ILE A 175 -38.37 61.97 25.96
C ILE A 175 -37.78 63.16 26.72
N PHE A 176 -36.56 63.59 26.38
CA PHE A 176 -35.94 64.76 27.02
C PHE A 176 -36.61 66.09 26.62
N ALA A 177 -37.15 66.20 25.41
CA ALA A 177 -37.94 67.37 25.00
C ALA A 177 -39.27 67.45 25.76
N PHE A 178 -39.95 66.32 25.98
CA PHE A 178 -41.19 66.26 26.76
C PHE A 178 -40.98 66.61 28.25
N LEU A 179 -39.82 66.29 28.82
CA LEU A 179 -39.45 66.62 30.21
C LEU A 179 -38.85 68.03 30.38
N GLY A 180 -38.55 68.73 29.28
CA GLY A 180 -37.91 70.05 29.28
C GLY A 180 -38.86 71.23 29.46
N ASP A 181 -40.16 71.06 29.17
CA ASP A 181 -41.16 72.14 29.23
C ASP A 181 -41.82 72.32 30.62
N GLU A 182 -41.47 71.51 31.63
CA GLU A 182 -42.03 71.63 33.00
C GLU A 182 -41.15 72.46 33.98
N ASN A 183 -40.04 73.07 33.53
CA ASN A 183 -39.11 73.79 34.41
C ASN A 183 -38.80 75.25 34.00
N GLU A 184 -39.80 76.03 33.59
CA GLU A 184 -39.74 77.50 33.68
C GLU A 184 -41.04 78.07 34.27
N SER A 185 -41.22 77.93 35.58
CA SER A 185 -42.03 78.86 36.38
C SER A 185 -41.73 78.70 37.88
N ILE A 186 -40.68 79.36 38.34
CA ILE A 186 -40.56 79.88 39.72
C ILE A 186 -39.99 81.30 39.63
#